data_AF-A0A182M0U5-F1
#
_entry.id   AF-A0A182M0U5-F1
#
_cell.length_a   1.000
_cell.length_b   1.000
_cell.length_c   1.000
_cell.angle_alpha   90.00
_cell.angle_beta   90.00
_cell.angle_gamma   90.00
#
_symmetry.space_group_name_H-M   'P 1'
#
loop_
_entity.id
_entity.type
_entity.pdbx_description
1 polymer ?
#
loop_
_entity_poly.entity_id
_entity_poly.type
_entity_poly.pdbx_seq_one_letter_code
_entity_poly.pdbx_strand_id
1 'polypeptide(L)'
;MSCNDKSDGISKEEWQSRLKTFPIKQEDINKLIMNYLVTEGFKEAAEKFQAESGVVPSVDLNSLDNRILIREAVQNGFIQEATHLVNQLHPELLDNDRYLYFHLQQLHLIELIRAGKIEEALTFAQTQISEAGEINPEVLNELERTLALLAFEKPQHSPFADMLDHTHRQKVASELNAAILKTEQQEQSSPRMINILKLILWAQTELDKKNVKYPKMMDLASGTIQPK
;
A
#
# COMPACT_ATOMS: atom_id res chain seq x y z
N MET A 1 48.05 27.01 -4.67
CA MET A 1 47.15 27.27 -3.53
C MET A 1 45.95 26.37 -3.69
N SER A 2 45.88 25.30 -2.90
CA SER A 2 44.80 24.31 -2.99
C SER A 2 43.60 24.86 -2.22
N CYS A 3 42.56 25.34 -2.93
CA CYS A 3 41.25 25.49 -2.31
C CYS A 3 40.68 24.09 -2.09
N ASN A 4 40.98 23.52 -0.92
CA ASN A 4 40.15 22.46 -0.37
C ASN A 4 38.84 23.12 0.09
N ASP A 5 37.89 23.30 -0.83
CA ASP A 5 36.49 23.42 -0.46
C ASP A 5 36.06 22.06 0.10
N LYS A 6 36.34 21.84 1.38
CA LYS A 6 35.53 20.90 2.15
C LYS A 6 34.16 21.55 2.16
N SER A 7 33.22 21.04 1.35
CA SER A 7 31.84 21.49 1.42
C SER A 7 31.33 21.11 2.82
N ASP A 8 31.44 22.02 3.77
CA ASP A 8 30.70 21.97 5.01
C ASP A 8 29.23 21.90 4.57
N GLY A 9 28.61 20.73 4.75
CA GLY A 9 27.29 20.44 4.22
C GLY A 9 26.28 21.52 4.60
N ILE A 10 25.23 21.65 3.80
CA ILE A 10 24.18 22.64 4.05
C ILE A 10 23.56 22.46 5.45
N SER A 11 23.48 23.55 6.22
CA SER A 11 22.87 23.51 7.56
C SER A 11 21.36 23.30 7.47
N LYS A 12 20.74 22.91 8.59
CA LYS A 12 19.28 22.73 8.67
C LYS A 12 18.55 24.05 8.39
N GLU A 13 19.07 25.16 8.90
CA GLU A 13 18.49 26.50 8.77
C GLU A 13 18.57 26.98 7.31
N GLU A 14 19.72 26.78 6.66
CA GLU A 14 19.90 27.12 5.26
C GLU A 14 19.01 26.24 4.37
N TRP A 15 18.92 24.94 4.65
CA TRP A 15 18.02 24.03 3.96
C TRP A 15 16.55 24.46 4.06
N GLN A 16 16.09 24.81 5.26
CA GLN A 16 14.72 25.31 5.46
C GLN A 16 14.48 26.64 4.75
N SER A 17 15.47 27.54 4.73
CA SER A 17 15.38 28.80 3.98
C SER A 17 15.21 28.52 2.48
N ARG A 18 16.03 27.64 1.91
CA ARG A 18 15.91 27.21 0.50
C ARG A 18 14.57 26.55 0.22
N LEU A 19 14.07 25.69 1.12
CA LEU A 19 12.75 25.07 0.97
C LEU A 19 11.63 26.12 0.83
N LYS A 20 11.68 27.19 1.62
CA LYS A 20 10.71 28.30 1.55
C LYS A 20 10.78 29.09 0.24
N THR A 21 11.90 29.05 -0.48
CA THR A 21 12.03 29.74 -1.78
C THR A 21 11.39 28.99 -2.94
N PHE A 22 11.05 27.70 -2.77
CA PHE A 22 10.36 26.95 -3.83
C PHE A 22 8.90 27.41 -3.93
N PRO A 23 8.46 27.89 -5.10
CA PRO A 23 7.08 28.30 -5.30
C PRO A 23 6.19 27.06 -5.39
N ILE A 24 5.49 26.73 -4.31
CA ILE A 24 4.45 25.69 -4.31
C ILE A 24 3.10 26.39 -4.29
N LYS A 25 2.28 26.16 -5.32
CA LYS A 25 0.91 26.68 -5.36
C LYS A 25 0.00 25.78 -4.55
N GLN A 26 -0.88 26.37 -3.76
CA GLN A 26 -1.91 25.64 -3.01
C GLN A 26 -2.76 24.75 -3.94
N GLU A 27 -3.03 25.21 -5.16
CA GLU A 27 -3.76 24.44 -6.17
C GLU A 27 -3.08 23.10 -6.51
N ASP A 28 -1.76 23.05 -6.54
CA ASP A 28 -1.01 21.83 -6.86
C ASP A 28 -1.07 20.84 -5.68
N ILE A 29 -1.04 21.35 -4.44
CA ILE A 29 -1.26 20.55 -3.23
C ILE A 29 -2.69 20.01 -3.22
N ASN A 30 -3.69 20.83 -3.53
CA ASN A 30 -5.08 20.40 -3.53
C ASN A 30 -5.33 19.33 -4.60
N LYS A 31 -4.74 19.46 -5.80
CA LYS A 31 -4.78 18.41 -6.82
C LYS A 31 -4.12 17.11 -6.35
N LEU A 32 -3.02 17.21 -5.61
CA LEU A 32 -2.32 16.05 -5.05
C LEU A 32 -3.18 15.33 -4.00
N ILE A 33 -3.85 16.08 -3.11
CA ILE A 33 -4.78 15.53 -2.12
C ILE A 33 -5.98 14.90 -2.81
N MET A 34 -6.60 15.59 -3.77
CA MET A 34 -7.74 15.05 -4.52
C MET A 34 -7.37 13.75 -5.25
N ASN A 35 -6.20 13.71 -5.89
CA ASN A 35 -5.68 12.50 -6.52
C ASN A 35 -5.58 11.35 -5.50
N TYR A 36 -5.02 11.61 -4.32
CA TYR A 36 -4.93 10.60 -3.26
C TYR A 36 -6.31 10.08 -2.82
N LEU A 37 -7.26 10.97 -2.54
CA LEU A 37 -8.60 10.59 -2.09
C LEU A 37 -9.33 9.74 -3.13
N VAL A 38 -9.24 10.12 -4.41
CA VAL A 38 -9.88 9.39 -5.52
C VAL A 38 -9.20 8.03 -5.76
N THR A 39 -7.87 8.00 -5.82
CA THR A 39 -7.11 6.77 -6.10
C THR A 39 -7.30 5.75 -4.99
N GLU A 40 -7.25 6.17 -3.72
CA GLU A 40 -7.49 5.27 -2.59
C GLU A 40 -8.96 4.87 -2.46
N GLY A 41 -9.91 5.69 -2.95
CA GLY A 41 -11.35 5.41 -2.85
C GLY A 41 -11.98 6.01 -1.59
N PHE A 42 -11.54 7.19 -1.14
CA PHE A 42 -12.15 7.94 -0.04
C PHE A 42 -13.22 8.89 -0.56
N LYS A 43 -14.35 8.35 -1.02
CA LYS A 43 -15.44 9.12 -1.69
C LYS A 43 -15.94 10.30 -0.86
N GLU A 44 -16.40 10.06 0.36
CA GLU A 44 -16.95 11.13 1.21
C GLU A 44 -15.93 12.26 1.48
N ALA A 45 -14.67 11.88 1.67
CA ALA A 45 -13.59 12.85 1.87
C ALA A 45 -13.32 13.63 0.58
N ALA A 46 -13.34 12.98 -0.58
CA ALA A 46 -13.20 13.64 -1.88
C ALA A 46 -14.34 14.63 -2.15
N GLU A 47 -15.59 14.28 -1.82
CA GLU A 47 -16.76 15.15 -1.98
C GLU A 47 -16.67 16.40 -1.09
N LYS A 48 -16.35 16.21 0.20
CA LYS A 48 -16.14 17.33 1.14
C LYS A 48 -14.96 18.20 0.70
N PHE A 49 -13.87 17.57 0.29
CA PHE A 49 -12.68 18.27 -0.17
C PHE A 49 -12.93 19.05 -1.46
N GLN A 50 -13.74 18.53 -2.39
CA GLN A 50 -14.16 19.24 -3.60
C GLN A 50 -14.97 20.49 -3.24
N ALA A 51 -15.92 20.39 -2.30
CA ALA A 51 -16.75 21.52 -1.86
C ALA A 51 -15.92 22.64 -1.21
N GLU A 52 -14.88 22.29 -0.44
CA GLU A 52 -14.02 23.26 0.24
C GLU A 52 -12.93 23.84 -0.66
N SER A 53 -12.27 23.00 -1.47
CA SER A 53 -11.09 23.40 -2.26
C SER A 53 -11.42 23.87 -3.68
N GLY A 54 -12.63 23.58 -4.18
CA GLY A 54 -13.03 23.81 -5.57
C GLY A 54 -12.36 22.90 -6.59
N VAL A 55 -11.49 21.96 -6.17
CA VAL A 55 -10.81 21.04 -7.08
C VAL A 55 -11.78 19.97 -7.56
N VAL A 56 -11.96 19.90 -8.88
CA VAL A 56 -12.79 18.88 -9.52
C VAL A 56 -11.98 17.58 -9.66
N PRO A 57 -12.53 16.42 -9.24
CA PRO A 57 -11.87 15.13 -9.42
C PRO A 57 -11.77 14.76 -10.90
N SER A 58 -10.75 13.97 -11.26
CA SER A 58 -10.51 13.52 -12.64
C SER A 58 -11.47 12.42 -13.12
N VAL A 59 -12.22 11.81 -12.20
CA VAL A 59 -13.20 10.76 -12.44
C VAL A 59 -14.49 11.10 -11.71
N ASP A 60 -15.60 10.50 -12.13
CA ASP A 60 -16.86 10.58 -11.39
C ASP A 60 -16.70 9.87 -10.03
N LEU A 61 -17.03 10.56 -8.93
CA LEU A 61 -16.91 9.98 -7.58
C LEU A 61 -17.86 8.82 -7.36
N ASN A 62 -18.95 8.70 -8.14
CA ASN A 62 -19.84 7.55 -8.08
C ASN A 62 -19.23 6.28 -8.70
N SER A 63 -18.24 6.42 -9.59
CA SER A 63 -17.53 5.25 -10.12
C SER A 63 -16.65 4.57 -9.06
N LEU A 64 -16.48 5.18 -7.88
CA LEU A 64 -15.69 4.65 -6.78
C LEU A 64 -16.45 3.58 -5.97
N ASP A 65 -17.78 3.53 -6.05
CA ASP A 65 -18.63 2.74 -5.14
C ASP A 65 -18.26 1.25 -5.16
N ASN A 66 -18.09 0.67 -6.34
CA ASN A 66 -17.69 -0.73 -6.48
C ASN A 66 -16.32 -1.02 -5.85
N ARG A 67 -15.34 -0.12 -6.06
CA ARG A 67 -13.99 -0.28 -5.49
C ARG A 67 -14.01 -0.15 -3.97
N ILE A 68 -14.84 0.74 -3.44
CA ILE A 68 -15.04 0.91 -2.00
C ILE A 68 -15.60 -0.36 -1.39
N LEU A 69 -16.65 -0.95 -1.99
CA LEU A 69 -17.26 -2.19 -1.52
C LEU A 69 -16.24 -3.34 -1.49
N ILE A 70 -15.46 -3.52 -2.56
CA ILE A 70 -14.40 -4.55 -2.60
C ILE A 70 -13.37 -4.33 -1.50
N ARG A 71 -12.87 -3.09 -1.35
CA ARG A 71 -11.86 -2.73 -0.35
C ARG A 71 -12.38 -2.97 1.08
N GLU A 72 -13.62 -2.57 1.36
CA GLU A 72 -14.26 -2.77 2.66
C GLU A 72 -14.43 -4.26 2.97
N ALA A 73 -14.85 -5.08 2.00
CA ALA A 73 -14.94 -6.52 2.17
C ALA A 73 -13.56 -7.12 2.56
N VAL A 74 -12.47 -6.72 1.90
CA VAL A 74 -11.11 -7.17 2.28
C VAL A 74 -10.72 -6.70 3.68
N GLN A 75 -10.93 -5.43 4.00
CA GLN A 75 -10.54 -4.86 5.30
C GLN A 75 -11.32 -5.47 6.47
N ASN A 76 -12.57 -5.86 6.25
CA ASN A 76 -13.42 -6.54 7.22
C ASN A 76 -13.15 -8.05 7.31
N GLY A 77 -12.35 -8.62 6.40
CA GLY A 77 -12.03 -10.05 6.37
C GLY A 77 -13.01 -10.91 5.57
N PHE A 78 -13.95 -10.30 4.84
CA PHE A 78 -14.88 -10.98 3.94
C PHE A 78 -14.24 -11.28 2.58
N ILE A 79 -13.16 -12.07 2.59
CA ILE A 79 -12.29 -12.24 1.42
C ILE A 79 -12.98 -12.98 0.26
N GLN A 80 -13.85 -13.94 0.57
CA GLN A 80 -14.64 -14.66 -0.44
C GLN A 80 -15.63 -13.74 -1.15
N GLU A 81 -16.27 -12.84 -0.40
CA GLU A 81 -17.16 -11.81 -0.96
C GLU A 81 -16.38 -10.83 -1.85
N ALA A 82 -15.23 -10.35 -1.38
CA ALA A 82 -14.34 -9.51 -2.18
C ALA A 82 -13.92 -10.19 -3.49
N THR A 83 -13.53 -11.47 -3.43
CA THR A 83 -13.12 -12.26 -4.59
C THR A 83 -14.28 -12.43 -5.58
N HIS A 84 -15.49 -12.70 -5.08
CA HIS A 84 -16.68 -12.81 -5.90
C HIS A 84 -17.02 -11.48 -6.60
N LEU A 85 -17.00 -10.36 -5.87
CA LEU A 85 -17.24 -9.03 -6.43
C LEU A 85 -16.21 -8.68 -7.53
N VAL A 86 -14.93 -8.99 -7.30
CA VAL A 86 -13.87 -8.78 -8.29
C VAL A 86 -14.12 -9.60 -9.55
N ASN A 87 -14.44 -10.88 -9.43
CA ASN A 87 -14.73 -11.73 -10.59
C ASN A 87 -16.00 -11.31 -11.34
N GLN A 88 -16.97 -10.72 -10.64
CA GLN A 88 -18.18 -10.19 -11.28
C GLN A 88 -17.90 -8.90 -12.07
N LEU A 89 -17.07 -8.01 -11.53
CA LEU A 89 -16.80 -6.68 -12.10
C LEU A 89 -15.61 -6.66 -13.07
N HIS A 90 -14.61 -7.51 -12.83
CA HIS A 90 -13.37 -7.62 -13.60
C HIS A 90 -13.00 -9.12 -13.79
N PRO A 91 -13.73 -9.86 -14.64
CA PRO A 91 -13.65 -11.33 -14.71
C PRO A 91 -12.25 -11.91 -14.96
N GLU A 92 -11.40 -11.20 -15.71
CA GLU A 92 -10.06 -11.70 -16.08
C GLU A 92 -8.95 -11.20 -15.14
N LEU A 93 -9.27 -10.40 -14.11
CA LEU A 93 -8.26 -9.73 -13.29
C LEU A 93 -7.41 -10.74 -12.51
N LEU A 94 -8.06 -11.68 -11.82
CA LEU A 94 -7.39 -12.67 -10.98
C LEU A 94 -6.76 -13.80 -11.81
N ASP A 95 -7.29 -14.09 -12.99
CA ASP A 95 -6.69 -15.04 -13.93
C ASP A 95 -5.37 -14.52 -14.49
N ASN A 96 -5.29 -13.21 -14.74
CA ASN A 96 -4.09 -12.54 -15.26
C ASN A 96 -3.06 -12.22 -14.17
N ASP A 97 -3.47 -12.10 -12.90
CA ASP A 97 -2.60 -11.83 -11.75
C ASP A 97 -2.69 -12.95 -10.69
N ARG A 98 -2.00 -14.05 -10.97
CA ARG A 98 -1.95 -15.23 -10.09
C ARG A 98 -1.38 -14.92 -8.70
N TYR A 99 -0.49 -13.92 -8.58
CA TYR A 99 0.08 -13.53 -7.29
C TYR A 99 -0.96 -12.83 -6.42
N LEU A 100 -1.71 -11.89 -7.00
CA LEU A 100 -2.81 -11.24 -6.31
C LEU A 100 -3.89 -12.24 -5.89
N TYR A 101 -4.22 -13.19 -6.78
CA TYR A 101 -5.15 -14.28 -6.42
C TYR A 101 -4.63 -15.09 -5.23
N PHE A 102 -3.34 -15.47 -5.23
CA PHE A 102 -2.71 -16.16 -4.12
C PHE A 102 -2.78 -15.34 -2.82
N HIS A 103 -2.45 -14.05 -2.83
CA HIS A 103 -2.54 -13.20 -1.63
C HIS A 103 -3.97 -13.13 -1.07
N LEU A 104 -4.99 -13.10 -1.93
CA LEU A 104 -6.39 -13.19 -1.48
C LEU A 104 -6.69 -14.55 -0.84
N GLN A 105 -6.26 -15.66 -1.44
CA GLN A 105 -6.48 -16.99 -0.85
C GLN A 105 -5.71 -17.14 0.48
N GLN A 106 -4.47 -16.67 0.55
CA GLN A 106 -3.68 -16.65 1.78
C GLN A 106 -4.36 -15.82 2.87
N LEU A 107 -4.87 -14.64 2.53
CA LEU A 107 -5.60 -13.81 3.48
C LEU A 107 -6.87 -14.50 3.97
N HIS A 108 -7.61 -15.19 3.09
CA HIS A 108 -8.77 -15.98 3.50
C HIS A 108 -8.38 -17.09 4.48
N LEU A 109 -7.29 -17.82 4.22
CA LEU A 109 -6.76 -18.83 5.12
C LEU A 109 -6.43 -18.23 6.50
N ILE A 110 -5.78 -17.06 6.52
CA ILE A 110 -5.49 -16.31 7.74
C ILE A 110 -6.79 -15.95 8.49
N GLU A 111 -7.86 -15.54 7.79
CA GLU A 111 -9.15 -15.25 8.43
C GLU A 111 -9.82 -16.49 9.02
N LEU A 112 -9.71 -17.67 8.38
CA LEU A 112 -10.18 -18.94 8.95
C LEU A 112 -9.41 -19.28 10.23
N ILE A 113 -8.08 -19.07 10.23
CA ILE A 113 -7.22 -19.27 11.40
C ILE A 113 -7.61 -18.30 12.54
N ARG A 114 -7.82 -17.02 12.24
CA ARG A 114 -8.29 -16.00 13.20
C ARG A 114 -9.63 -16.36 13.82
N ALA A 115 -10.53 -16.97 13.04
CA ALA A 115 -11.83 -17.44 13.50
C ALA A 115 -11.79 -18.79 14.25
N GLY A 116 -10.63 -19.44 14.36
CA GLY A 116 -10.48 -20.76 15.00
C GLY A 116 -11.07 -21.92 14.19
N LYS A 117 -11.35 -21.72 12.90
CA LYS A 117 -11.94 -22.71 11.99
C LYS A 117 -10.86 -23.60 11.38
N ILE A 118 -10.17 -24.38 12.21
CA ILE A 118 -8.98 -25.16 11.83
C ILE A 118 -9.27 -26.20 10.74
N GLU A 119 -10.40 -26.92 10.84
CA GLU A 119 -10.77 -27.93 9.83
C GLU A 119 -11.05 -27.30 8.46
N GLU A 120 -11.77 -26.17 8.43
CA GLU A 120 -12.03 -25.41 7.20
C GLU A 120 -10.71 -24.87 6.61
N ALA A 121 -9.82 -24.35 7.45
CA ALA A 121 -8.50 -23.85 7.06
C ALA A 121 -7.62 -24.93 6.43
N LEU A 122 -7.55 -26.12 7.05
CA LEU A 122 -6.80 -27.27 6.51
C LEU A 122 -7.37 -27.75 5.18
N THR A 123 -8.70 -27.91 5.11
CA THR A 123 -9.39 -28.33 3.88
C THR A 123 -9.12 -27.34 2.76
N PHE A 124 -9.21 -26.04 3.05
CA PHE A 124 -8.98 -24.97 2.09
C PHE A 124 -7.53 -24.95 1.60
N ALA A 125 -6.55 -25.06 2.51
CA ALA A 125 -5.14 -25.10 2.13
C ALA A 125 -4.78 -26.28 1.22
N GLN A 126 -5.34 -27.47 1.50
CA GLN A 126 -5.10 -28.67 0.70
C GLN A 126 -5.72 -28.59 -0.70
N THR A 127 -6.89 -27.95 -0.82
CA THR A 127 -7.67 -27.94 -2.06
C THR A 127 -7.35 -26.76 -2.97
N GLN A 128 -7.10 -25.57 -2.43
CA GLN A 128 -7.04 -24.33 -3.20
C GLN A 128 -5.65 -23.70 -3.27
N ILE A 129 -4.74 -24.02 -2.34
CA ILE A 129 -3.43 -23.34 -2.27
C ILE A 129 -2.26 -24.28 -2.63
N SER A 130 -2.46 -25.59 -2.57
CA SER A 130 -1.43 -26.60 -2.88
C SER A 130 -0.83 -26.44 -4.27
N GLU A 131 -1.64 -26.15 -5.29
CA GLU A 131 -1.18 -25.95 -6.68
C GLU A 131 -0.38 -24.64 -6.88
N ALA A 132 -0.61 -23.62 -6.03
CA ALA A 132 0.08 -22.33 -6.15
C ALA A 132 1.51 -22.38 -5.60
N GLY A 133 1.76 -23.19 -4.56
CA GLY A 133 3.06 -23.32 -3.92
C GLY A 133 4.11 -24.08 -4.76
N GLU A 134 3.69 -24.85 -5.76
CA GLU A 134 4.61 -25.63 -6.61
C GLU A 134 5.39 -24.76 -7.62
N ILE A 135 4.92 -23.54 -7.88
CA ILE A 135 5.38 -22.71 -9.00
C ILE A 135 6.42 -21.68 -8.58
N ASN A 136 6.40 -21.18 -7.34
CA ASN A 136 7.32 -20.15 -6.86
C ASN A 136 7.80 -20.41 -5.41
N PRO A 137 9.13 -20.47 -5.16
CA PRO A 137 9.71 -20.62 -3.83
C PRO A 137 9.30 -19.55 -2.80
N GLU A 138 9.07 -18.29 -3.22
CA GLU A 138 8.63 -17.22 -2.31
C GLU A 138 7.19 -17.46 -1.84
N VAL A 139 6.30 -17.86 -2.74
CA VAL A 139 4.90 -18.24 -2.45
C VAL A 139 4.86 -19.43 -1.50
N LEU A 140 5.74 -20.42 -1.71
CA LEU A 140 5.87 -21.56 -0.82
C LEU A 140 6.28 -21.14 0.60
N ASN A 141 7.28 -20.25 0.72
CA ASN A 141 7.72 -19.77 2.03
C ASN A 141 6.59 -19.01 2.78
N GLU A 142 5.85 -18.16 2.07
CA GLU A 142 4.71 -17.45 2.64
C GLU A 142 3.58 -18.40 3.06
N LEU A 143 3.32 -19.45 2.28
CA LEU A 143 2.37 -20.49 2.61
C LEU A 143 2.78 -21.29 3.86
N GLU A 144 4.05 -21.71 3.93
CA GLU A 144 4.60 -22.42 5.09
C GLU A 144 4.45 -21.61 6.37
N ARG A 145 4.76 -20.30 6.33
CA ARG A 145 4.55 -19.39 7.46
C ARG A 145 3.08 -19.32 7.88
N THR A 146 2.18 -19.25 6.90
CA THR A 146 0.74 -19.18 7.15
C THR A 146 0.22 -20.48 7.78
N LEU A 147 0.64 -21.63 7.26
CA LEU A 147 0.27 -22.94 7.78
C LEU A 147 0.89 -23.23 9.14
N ALA A 148 2.09 -22.72 9.42
CA ALA A 148 2.72 -22.85 10.73
C ALA A 148 1.86 -22.24 11.84
N LEU A 149 1.02 -21.24 11.56
CA LEU A 149 0.07 -20.68 12.52
C LEU A 149 -0.90 -21.74 13.07
N LEU A 150 -1.27 -22.75 12.26
CA LEU A 150 -2.16 -23.85 12.67
C LEU A 150 -1.52 -24.76 13.72
N ALA A 151 -0.19 -24.78 13.83
CA ALA A 151 0.53 -25.59 14.81
C ALA A 151 0.52 -24.99 16.22
N PHE A 152 0.04 -23.75 16.38
CA PHE A 152 -0.01 -23.05 17.66
C PHE A 152 -1.44 -22.98 18.19
N GLU A 153 -1.66 -23.36 19.46
CA GLU A 153 -2.96 -23.21 20.13
C GLU A 153 -3.44 -21.75 20.17
N LYS A 154 -2.48 -20.80 20.22
CA LYS A 154 -2.72 -19.36 20.17
C LYS A 154 -1.87 -18.76 19.05
N PRO A 155 -2.40 -18.66 17.81
CA PRO A 155 -1.68 -18.12 16.66
C PRO A 155 -1.06 -16.74 16.90
N GLN A 156 -1.70 -15.91 17.73
CA GLN A 156 -1.23 -14.58 18.12
C GLN A 156 0.06 -14.55 18.97
N HIS A 157 0.46 -15.69 19.55
CA HIS A 157 1.72 -15.81 20.29
C HIS A 157 2.80 -16.52 19.46
N SER A 158 2.52 -16.82 18.21
CA SER A 158 3.47 -17.47 17.31
C SER A 158 4.53 -16.46 16.82
N PRO A 159 5.69 -16.95 16.33
CA PRO A 159 6.66 -16.09 15.64
C PRO A 159 6.13 -15.47 14.34
N PHE A 160 4.95 -15.89 13.87
CA PHE A 160 4.29 -15.41 12.65
C PHE A 160 3.03 -14.57 12.95
N ALA A 161 2.88 -14.10 14.19
CA ALA A 161 1.74 -13.28 14.60
C ALA A 161 1.61 -11.96 13.82
N ASP A 162 2.69 -11.51 13.17
CA ASP A 162 2.68 -10.38 12.23
C ASP A 162 1.69 -10.57 11.07
N MET A 163 1.48 -11.81 10.63
CA MET A 163 0.49 -12.14 9.59
C MET A 163 -0.95 -11.97 10.08
N LEU A 164 -1.16 -11.94 11.40
CA LEU A 164 -2.48 -11.74 12.02
C LEU A 164 -2.83 -10.26 12.22
N ASP A 165 -1.92 -9.35 11.88
CA ASP A 165 -2.13 -7.92 11.99
C ASP A 165 -3.12 -7.39 10.91
N HIS A 166 -3.80 -6.29 11.23
CA HIS A 166 -4.68 -5.59 10.29
C HIS A 166 -3.92 -4.96 9.12
N THR A 167 -2.65 -4.61 9.30
CA THR A 167 -1.75 -4.10 8.25
C THR A 167 -1.64 -5.08 7.08
N HIS A 168 -1.72 -6.40 7.31
CA HIS A 168 -1.72 -7.37 6.23
C HIS A 168 -2.99 -7.26 5.36
N ARG A 169 -4.17 -7.08 5.96
CA ARG A 169 -5.42 -6.81 5.20
C ARG A 169 -5.29 -5.53 4.38
N GLN A 170 -4.72 -4.48 4.96
CA GLN A 170 -4.51 -3.20 4.26
C GLN A 170 -3.57 -3.34 3.06
N LYS A 171 -2.50 -4.14 3.19
CA LYS A 171 -1.56 -4.42 2.10
C LYS A 171 -2.28 -5.10 0.93
N VAL A 172 -2.98 -6.21 1.18
CA VAL A 172 -3.72 -6.94 0.13
C VAL A 172 -4.83 -6.08 -0.49
N ALA A 173 -5.56 -5.31 0.32
CA ALA A 173 -6.57 -4.36 -0.18
C ALA A 173 -5.96 -3.30 -1.11
N SER A 174 -4.75 -2.81 -0.80
CA SER A 174 -4.04 -1.83 -1.62
C SER A 174 -3.55 -2.43 -2.94
N GLU A 175 -3.03 -3.67 -2.90
CA GLU A 175 -2.62 -4.41 -4.10
C GLU A 175 -3.80 -4.67 -5.04
N LEU A 176 -4.92 -5.13 -4.48
CA LEU A 176 -6.16 -5.36 -5.23
C LEU A 176 -6.68 -4.05 -5.85
N ASN A 177 -6.71 -2.96 -5.08
CA ASN A 177 -7.12 -1.65 -5.59
C ASN A 177 -6.23 -1.20 -6.77
N ALA A 178 -4.91 -1.33 -6.64
CA ALA A 178 -3.98 -0.99 -7.70
C ALA A 178 -4.19 -1.83 -8.98
N ALA A 179 -4.50 -3.12 -8.83
CA ALA A 179 -4.81 -4.01 -9.95
C ALA A 179 -6.12 -3.66 -10.65
N ILE A 180 -7.17 -3.29 -9.89
CA ILE A 180 -8.44 -2.83 -10.43
C ILE A 180 -8.22 -1.53 -11.23
N LEU A 181 -7.53 -0.55 -10.65
CA LEU A 181 -7.22 0.72 -11.33
C LEU A 181 -6.44 0.53 -12.63
N LYS A 182 -5.50 -0.42 -12.64
CA LYS A 182 -4.74 -0.79 -13.84
C LYS A 182 -5.63 -1.39 -14.92
N THR A 183 -6.57 -2.25 -14.53
CA THR A 183 -7.56 -2.88 -15.42
C THR A 183 -8.51 -1.86 -16.02
N GLU A 184 -8.95 -0.87 -15.22
CA GLU A 184 -9.81 0.23 -15.64
C GLU A 184 -9.09 1.28 -16.51
N GLN A 185 -7.84 1.04 -16.91
CA GLN A 185 -7.00 1.96 -17.68
C GLN A 185 -6.87 3.35 -17.06
N GLN A 186 -7.01 3.46 -15.73
CA GLN A 186 -6.70 4.70 -15.07
C GLN A 186 -5.18 4.92 -15.14
N GLU A 187 -4.74 6.07 -15.66
CA GLU A 187 -3.32 6.38 -15.90
C GLU A 187 -2.44 6.23 -14.65
N GLN A 188 -3.02 6.16 -13.45
CA GLN A 188 -2.34 6.13 -12.16
C GLN A 188 -2.92 5.04 -11.25
N SER A 189 -2.23 3.91 -11.14
CA SER A 189 -2.55 2.82 -10.20
C SER A 189 -2.05 3.07 -8.78
N SER A 190 -1.26 4.13 -8.56
CA SER A 190 -0.83 4.57 -7.23
C SER A 190 -1.00 6.09 -7.09
N PRO A 191 -1.32 6.60 -5.87
CA PRO A 191 -1.42 8.02 -5.66
C PRO A 191 -0.08 8.72 -5.91
N ARG A 192 -0.11 9.88 -6.57
CA ARG A 192 1.08 10.69 -6.84
C ARG A 192 1.81 11.08 -5.55
N MET A 193 1.07 11.29 -4.46
CA MET A 193 1.63 11.62 -3.15
C MET A 193 2.57 10.52 -2.66
N ILE A 194 2.18 9.25 -2.81
CA ILE A 194 3.02 8.10 -2.42
C ILE A 194 4.29 8.06 -3.26
N ASN A 195 4.21 8.38 -4.56
CA ASN A 195 5.38 8.41 -5.43
C ASN A 195 6.37 9.53 -5.03
N ILE A 196 5.86 10.69 -4.60
CA ILE A 196 6.70 11.79 -4.06
C ILE A 196 7.38 11.35 -2.76
N LEU A 197 6.66 10.69 -1.84
CA LEU A 197 7.25 10.19 -0.60
C LEU A 197 8.35 9.14 -0.87
N LYS A 198 8.11 8.21 -1.81
CA LYS A 198 9.12 7.24 -2.26
C LYS A 198 10.33 7.94 -2.89
N LEU A 199 10.12 9.00 -3.66
CA LEU A 199 11.20 9.78 -4.27
C LEU A 199 12.06 10.47 -3.21
N ILE A 200 11.47 11.01 -2.14
CA ILE A 200 12.21 11.57 -1.00
C ILE A 200 13.11 10.49 -0.40
N LEU A 201 12.55 9.32 -0.06
CA LEU A 201 13.32 8.23 0.53
C LEU A 201 14.48 7.78 -0.40
N TRP A 202 14.19 7.60 -1.69
CA TRP A 202 15.19 7.24 -2.68
C TRP A 202 16.31 8.28 -2.80
N ALA A 203 15.97 9.57 -2.86
CA ALA A 203 16.95 10.65 -2.95
C ALA A 203 17.88 10.66 -1.73
N GLN A 204 17.34 10.45 -0.53
CA GLN A 204 18.14 10.32 0.68
C GLN A 204 19.09 9.12 0.63
N THR A 205 18.63 7.97 0.15
CA THR A 205 19.48 6.79 -0.05
C THR A 205 20.63 7.06 -1.04
N GLU A 206 20.37 7.76 -2.14
CA GLU A 206 21.41 8.11 -3.11
C GLU A 206 22.43 9.12 -2.56
N LEU A 207 21.98 10.11 -1.78
CA LEU A 207 22.87 11.04 -1.07
C LEU A 207 23.72 10.32 -0.01
N ASP A 208 23.12 9.36 0.69
CA ASP A 208 23.82 8.53 1.68
C ASP A 208 24.93 7.69 1.04
N LYS A 209 24.67 7.05 -0.12
CA LYS A 209 25.67 6.30 -0.89
C LYS A 209 26.87 7.16 -1.31
N LYS A 210 26.63 8.43 -1.62
CA LYS A 210 27.66 9.40 -2.02
C LYS A 210 28.33 10.11 -0.82
N ASN A 211 27.96 9.73 0.40
CA ASN A 211 28.46 10.30 1.65
C ASN A 211 28.29 11.84 1.72
N VAL A 212 27.21 12.36 1.12
CA VAL A 212 26.88 13.79 1.17
C VAL A 212 26.32 14.12 2.56
N LYS A 213 26.73 15.26 3.10
CA LYS A 213 26.14 15.83 4.33
C LYS A 213 24.94 16.70 3.98
N TYR A 214 23.76 16.32 4.46
CA TYR A 214 22.51 17.03 4.23
C TYR A 214 21.55 16.81 5.41
N PRO A 215 20.60 17.72 5.65
CA PRO A 215 19.53 17.51 6.62
C PRO A 215 18.58 16.40 6.13
N LYS A 216 18.50 15.31 6.90
CA LYS A 216 17.71 14.12 6.56
C LYS A 216 16.32 14.18 7.19
N MET A 217 15.30 13.91 6.41
CA MET A 217 13.93 13.68 6.86
C MET A 217 13.86 12.31 7.55
N MET A 218 13.55 12.35 8.84
CA MET A 218 13.49 11.18 9.72
C MET A 218 12.06 10.67 9.91
N ASP A 219 11.08 11.57 9.79
CA ASP A 219 9.67 11.26 9.87
C ASP A 219 8.94 11.93 8.71
N LEU A 220 8.35 11.11 7.83
CA LEU A 220 7.57 11.58 6.69
C LEU A 220 6.23 12.17 7.12
N ALA A 221 5.63 11.68 8.20
CA ALA A 221 4.31 12.10 8.65
C ALA A 221 4.36 13.51 9.27
N SER A 222 5.37 13.77 10.09
CA SER A 222 5.57 15.08 10.70
C SER A 222 6.47 16.02 9.88
N GLY A 223 7.12 15.50 8.82
CA GLY A 223 8.13 16.24 8.06
C GLY A 223 9.38 16.62 8.87
N THR A 224 9.70 15.88 9.93
CA THR A 224 10.82 16.23 10.82
C THR A 224 12.16 15.96 10.14
N ILE A 225 13.00 17.01 10.07
CA ILE A 225 14.35 16.96 9.50
C ILE A 225 15.41 17.14 10.59
N GLN A 226 16.43 16.28 10.57
CA GLN A 226 17.60 16.34 11.47
C GLN A 226 18.91 16.45 10.67
N PRO A 227 19.92 17.19 11.19
CA PRO A 227 21.24 17.23 10.57
C PRO A 227 21.90 15.84 10.60
N LYS A 228 22.67 15.51 9.56
CA LYS A 228 23.45 14.28 9.44
C LYS A 228 24.90 14.50 9.86
#